data_AF-A0A7C5LK40-F1
#
_entry.id   AF-A0A7C5LK40-F1
#
_cell.length_a   1.000
_cell.length_b   1.000
_cell.length_c   1.000
_cell.angle_alpha   90.00
_cell.angle_beta   90.00
_cell.angle_gamma   90.00
#
_symmetry.space_group_name_H-M   'P 1'
#
loop_
_entity.id
_entity.type
_entity.pdbx_description
1 polymer ?
#
loop_
_entity_poly.entity_id
_entity_poly.type
_entity_poly.pdbx_seq_one_letter_code
_entity_poly.pdbx_strand_id
1 'polypeptide(L)'
;MKRVFIVCNRPLLGHGLERLIGSEGEVEVVGRDKDLARALTLIGTLRPDAVIVAGDEGEDALAHLFLCLLREGMCGRVIALNTQCNSIGVYRGRRVEIGGIGDLLAAIDDA
;
A
#
# COMPACT_ATOMS: atom_id res chain seq x y z
N MET A 1 5.58 -12.93 9.03
CA MET A 1 5.90 -11.50 9.04
C MET A 1 5.70 -10.99 7.63
N LYS A 2 4.67 -10.18 7.40
CA LYS A 2 4.30 -9.70 6.05
C LYS A 2 5.14 -8.49 5.67
N ARG A 3 5.68 -8.50 4.46
CA ARG A 3 6.57 -7.46 3.93
C ARG A 3 5.76 -6.48 3.11
N VAL A 4 5.75 -5.21 3.53
CA VAL A 4 4.93 -4.18 2.90
C VAL A 4 5.80 -3.06 2.35
N PHE A 5 5.46 -2.59 1.17
CA PHE A 5 6.05 -1.40 0.57
C PHE A 5 5.04 -0.26 0.54
N ILE A 6 5.47 0.95 0.89
CA ILE A 6 4.60 2.13 0.94
C ILE A 6 4.94 3.08 -0.22
N VAL A 7 3.96 3.39 -1.06
CA VAL A 7 4.01 4.45 -2.06
C VAL A 7 3.20 5.63 -1.53
N CYS A 8 3.85 6.74 -1.19
CA CYS A 8 3.18 7.89 -0.61
C CYS A 8 3.86 9.21 -0.99
N ASN A 9 3.13 10.09 -1.66
CA ASN A 9 3.60 11.41 -2.04
C ASN A 9 3.57 12.45 -0.88
N ARG A 10 3.02 12.07 0.28
CA ARG A 10 2.93 12.88 1.50
C ARG A 10 3.88 12.35 2.59
N PRO A 11 5.03 13.01 2.85
CA PRO A 11 6.04 12.50 3.77
C PRO A 11 5.55 12.22 5.20
N LEU A 12 4.68 13.08 5.74
CA LEU A 12 4.13 12.91 7.09
C LEU A 12 3.18 11.72 7.17
N LEU A 13 2.33 11.52 6.16
CA LEU A 13 1.44 10.38 6.06
C LEU A 13 2.26 9.08 5.94
N GLY A 14 3.25 9.07 5.04
CA GLY A 14 4.13 7.93 4.87
C GLY A 14 4.89 7.55 6.14
N HIS A 15 5.34 8.52 6.94
CA HIS A 15 5.99 8.25 8.23
C HIS A 15 5.01 7.80 9.32
N GLY A 16 3.79 8.35 9.31
CA GLY A 16 2.72 7.90 10.20
C GLY A 16 2.38 6.44 9.97
N LEU A 17 2.19 6.05 8.70
CA LEU A 17 1.90 4.67 8.31
C LEU A 17 3.05 3.73 8.68
N GLU A 18 4.29 4.11 8.38
CA GLU A 18 5.48 3.33 8.72
C GLU A 18 5.56 3.04 10.24
N ARG A 19 5.31 4.05 11.07
CA ARG A 19 5.30 3.89 12.53
C ARG A 19 4.13 3.06 13.05
N LEU A 20 2.92 3.30 12.54
CA LEU A 20 1.70 2.60 12.94
C LEU A 20 1.76 1.11 12.58
N ILE A 21 2.25 0.80 11.38
CA ILE A 21 2.39 -0.58 10.93
C ILE A 21 3.54 -1.26 11.69
N GLY A 22 4.67 -0.57 11.85
CA GLY A 22 5.83 -1.12 12.54
C GLY A 22 5.61 -1.40 14.03
N SER A 23 4.66 -0.75 14.69
CA SER A 23 4.36 -0.98 16.11
C SER A 23 3.62 -2.30 16.40
N GLU A 24 3.03 -2.92 15.39
CA GLU A 24 2.17 -4.11 15.54
C GLU A 24 2.94 -5.43 15.40
N GLY A 25 4.21 -5.40 15.00
CA GLY A 25 5.14 -6.55 15.05
C GLY A 25 4.91 -7.66 14.01
N GLU A 26 3.72 -7.75 13.43
CA GLU A 26 3.36 -8.79 12.43
C GLU A 26 3.67 -8.37 10.98
N VAL A 27 3.89 -7.06 10.77
CA VAL A 27 4.14 -6.44 9.47
C VAL A 27 5.46 -5.67 9.49
N GLU A 28 6.26 -5.86 8.44
CA GLU A 28 7.53 -5.17 8.21
C GLU A 28 7.38 -4.19 7.04
N VAL A 29 7.78 -2.93 7.23
CA VAL A 29 7.89 -1.98 6.12
C VAL A 29 9.27 -2.13 5.48
N VAL A 30 9.32 -2.78 4.32
CA VAL A 30 10.58 -3.10 3.61
C VAL A 30 11.06 -1.98 2.71
N GLY A 31 10.24 -0.95 2.51
CA GLY A 31 10.61 0.23 1.74
C GLY A 31 9.48 1.24 1.63
N ARG A 32 9.87 2.46 1.26
CA ARG A 32 8.95 3.54 0.96
C ARG A 32 9.47 4.41 -0.17
N ASP A 33 8.58 4.80 -1.06
CA ASP A 33 8.86 5.83 -2.06
C ASP A 33 7.73 6.83 -2.20
N LYS A 34 8.05 8.01 -2.71
CA LYS A 34 7.06 9.03 -3.11
C LYS A 34 6.80 9.04 -4.60
N ASP A 35 7.76 8.52 -5.38
CA ASP A 35 7.71 8.50 -6.83
C ASP A 35 7.29 7.11 -7.30
N LEU A 36 6.24 7.05 -8.12
CA LEU A 36 5.66 5.80 -8.57
C LEU A 36 6.63 4.99 -9.44
N ALA A 37 7.39 5.64 -10.32
CA ALA A 37 8.31 4.96 -11.21
C ALA A 37 9.49 4.36 -10.42
N ARG A 38 10.02 5.10 -9.45
CA ARG A 38 11.06 4.59 -8.55
C ARG A 38 10.53 3.50 -7.64
N ALA A 39 9.29 3.65 -7.15
CA ALA A 39 8.62 2.63 -6.36
C ALA A 39 8.53 1.30 -7.11
N LEU A 40 8.10 1.32 -8.37
CA LEU A 40 7.98 0.09 -9.19
C LEU A 40 9.31 -0.67 -9.29
N THR A 41 10.41 0.03 -9.58
CA THR A 41 11.75 -0.58 -9.62
C THR A 41 12.14 -1.22 -8.28
N LEU A 42 11.89 -0.51 -7.18
CA LEU A 42 12.18 -1.01 -5.83
C LEU A 42 11.28 -2.18 -5.45
N ILE A 43 9.99 -2.13 -5.80
CA ILE A 43 9.01 -3.17 -5.56
C ILE A 43 9.40 -4.45 -6.31
N GLY A 44 9.78 -4.36 -7.58
CA GLY A 44 10.26 -5.51 -8.36
C GLY A 44 11.52 -6.17 -7.77
N THR A 45 12.39 -5.37 -7.15
CA THR A 45 13.63 -5.84 -6.48
C THR A 45 13.34 -6.44 -5.10
N LEU A 46 12.56 -5.74 -4.29
CA LEU A 46 12.30 -6.08 -2.89
C LEU A 46 11.23 -7.16 -2.75
N ARG A 47 10.39 -7.37 -3.77
CA ARG A 47 9.30 -8.37 -3.78
C ARG A 47 8.46 -8.34 -2.48
N PRO A 48 7.82 -7.21 -2.12
CA PRO A 48 6.92 -7.16 -0.96
C PRO A 48 5.67 -8.03 -1.19
N ASP A 49 5.06 -8.49 -0.10
CA ASP A 49 3.80 -9.25 -0.11
C ASP A 49 2.59 -8.35 -0.40
N ALA A 50 2.66 -7.08 0.03
CA ALA A 50 1.65 -6.06 -0.27
C ALA A 50 2.26 -4.68 -0.54
N VAL A 51 1.55 -3.89 -1.33
CA VAL A 51 1.89 -2.49 -1.65
C VAL A 51 0.77 -1.60 -1.15
N ILE A 52 1.10 -0.67 -0.25
CA ILE A 52 0.19 0.37 0.21
C ILE A 52 0.43 1.61 -0.64
N VAL A 53 -0.63 2.17 -1.22
CA VAL A 53 -0.59 3.42 -1.97
C VAL A 53 -1.38 4.45 -1.18
N ALA A 54 -0.71 5.44 -0.63
CA ALA A 54 -1.31 6.43 0.23
C ALA A 54 -1.21 7.83 -0.37
N GLY A 55 -2.35 8.41 -0.72
CA GLY A 55 -2.40 9.74 -1.30
C GLY A 55 -3.76 10.03 -1.94
N ASP A 56 -3.88 11.25 -2.44
CA ASP A 56 -5.08 11.71 -3.15
C ASP A 56 -4.95 11.46 -4.68
N GLU A 57 -4.08 10.53 -5.08
CA GLU A 57 -3.95 10.20 -6.49
C GLU A 57 -5.25 9.54 -6.95
N GLY A 58 -5.81 10.06 -8.05
CA GLY A 58 -7.10 9.61 -8.56
C GLY A 58 -7.10 8.12 -8.89
N GLU A 59 -8.31 7.56 -9.04
CA GLU A 59 -8.51 6.14 -9.37
C GLU A 59 -7.68 5.68 -10.59
N ASP A 60 -7.42 6.58 -11.55
CA ASP A 60 -6.58 6.32 -12.72
C ASP A 60 -5.11 6.00 -12.38
N ALA A 61 -4.52 6.69 -11.40
CA ALA A 61 -3.14 6.45 -10.98
C ALA A 61 -3.00 5.09 -10.27
N LEU A 62 -4.01 4.73 -9.45
CA LEU A 62 -4.11 3.43 -8.81
C LEU A 62 -4.28 2.30 -9.84
N ALA A 63 -5.13 2.51 -10.85
CA ALA A 63 -5.32 1.57 -11.94
C ALA A 63 -4.03 1.38 -12.76
N HIS A 64 -3.29 2.46 -13.03
CA HIS A 64 -2.01 2.40 -13.74
C HIS A 64 -0.96 1.61 -12.95
N LEU A 65 -0.78 1.90 -11.66
CA LEU A 65 0.13 1.15 -10.79
C LEU A 65 -0.24 -0.34 -10.76
N PHE A 66 -1.52 -0.65 -10.64
CA PHE A 66 -2.00 -2.02 -10.64
C PHE A 66 -1.63 -2.77 -11.93
N LEU A 67 -1.85 -2.15 -13.11
CA LEU A 67 -1.46 -2.74 -14.39
C LEU A 67 0.05 -2.97 -14.48
N CYS A 68 0.86 -2.06 -13.95
CA CYS A 68 2.31 -2.23 -13.89
C CYS A 68 2.70 -3.41 -12.99
N LEU A 69 2.12 -3.51 -11.79
CA LEU A 69 2.39 -4.62 -10.86
C LEU A 69 1.97 -5.97 -11.44
N LEU A 70 0.79 -6.07 -12.07
CA LEU A 70 0.37 -7.28 -12.78
C LEU A 70 1.35 -7.67 -13.89
N ARG A 71 1.80 -6.70 -14.70
CA ARG A 71 2.76 -6.94 -15.79
C ARG A 71 4.09 -7.50 -15.29
N GLU A 72 4.54 -7.08 -14.12
CA GLU A 72 5.78 -7.59 -13.51
C GLU A 72 5.61 -8.95 -12.81
N GLY A 73 4.43 -9.58 -12.92
CA GLY A 73 4.13 -10.84 -12.25
C GLY A 73 4.09 -10.68 -10.73
N MET A 74 3.89 -9.46 -10.24
CA MET A 74 3.71 -9.17 -8.83
C MET A 74 2.25 -9.42 -8.48
N CYS A 75 1.94 -10.63 -8.00
CA CYS A 75 0.62 -11.00 -7.49
C CYS A 75 0.32 -10.46 -6.08
N GLY A 76 1.13 -9.51 -5.58
CA GLY A 76 0.95 -8.90 -4.26
C GLY A 76 -0.31 -8.04 -4.20
N ARG A 77 -0.90 -7.92 -3.00
CA ARG A 77 -2.09 -7.07 -2.81
C ARG A 77 -1.75 -5.60 -2.89
N VAL A 78 -2.57 -4.85 -3.62
CA VAL A 78 -2.52 -3.39 -3.64
C VAL A 78 -3.60 -2.85 -2.73
N ILE A 79 -3.19 -2.04 -1.76
CA ILE A 79 -4.06 -1.41 -0.75
C ILE A 79 -3.99 0.10 -0.99
N ALA A 80 -5.07 0.68 -1.51
CA ALA A 80 -5.18 2.11 -1.72
C ALA A 80 -5.75 2.80 -0.48
N LEU A 81 -5.02 3.76 0.07
CA LEU A 81 -5.45 4.64 1.16
C LEU A 81 -5.85 6.00 0.59
N ASN A 82 -7.15 6.29 0.58
CA ASN A 82 -7.65 7.63 0.26
C ASN A 82 -7.82 8.44 1.54
N THR A 83 -7.01 9.49 1.70
CA THR A 83 -7.05 10.36 2.88
C THR A 83 -8.18 11.38 2.90
N GLN A 84 -8.91 11.58 1.81
CA GLN A 84 -10.07 12.48 1.75
C GLN A 84 -11.35 11.81 2.25
N CYS A 85 -11.44 10.48 2.17
CA CYS A 85 -12.64 9.72 2.53
C CYS A 85 -12.42 8.71 3.67
N ASN A 86 -11.24 8.70 4.30
CA ASN A 86 -10.86 7.70 5.32
C ASN A 86 -11.22 6.25 4.91
N SER A 87 -11.05 5.94 3.62
CA SER A 87 -11.50 4.67 3.04
C SER A 87 -10.34 3.94 2.40
N ILE A 88 -10.29 2.60 2.55
CA ILE A 88 -9.33 1.74 1.89
C ILE A 88 -9.97 1.04 0.68
N GLY A 89 -9.31 1.12 -0.48
CA GLY A 89 -9.59 0.24 -1.61
C GLY A 89 -8.66 -0.97 -1.56
N VAL A 90 -9.20 -2.18 -1.35
CA VAL A 90 -8.41 -3.42 -1.48
C VAL A 90 -8.64 -3.98 -2.87
N TYR A 91 -7.58 -4.12 -3.66
CA TYR A 91 -7.73 -4.55 -5.04
C TYR A 91 -8.00 -6.07 -5.15
N ARG A 92 -9.30 -6.40 -5.11
CA ARG A 92 -10.01 -7.61 -5.61
C ARG A 92 -11.50 -7.29 -5.83
N GLY A 93 -11.83 -6.02 -6.08
CA GLY A 93 -13.20 -5.51 -6.18
C GLY A 93 -13.89 -5.25 -4.84
N ARG A 94 -13.15 -5.21 -3.72
CA ARG A 94 -13.68 -4.93 -2.39
C ARG A 94 -13.20 -3.57 -1.89
N ARG A 95 -14.14 -2.68 -1.63
CA ARG A 95 -13.90 -1.44 -0.88
C ARG A 95 -14.17 -1.73 0.59
N VAL A 96 -13.25 -1.38 1.47
CA VAL A 96 -13.39 -1.52 2.92
C VAL A 96 -13.34 -0.12 3.51
N GLU A 97 -14.42 0.30 4.16
CA GLU A 97 -14.42 1.52 4.96
C GLU A 97 -13.68 1.25 6.27
N ILE A 98 -12.77 2.14 6.66
CA ILE A 98 -11.82 1.85 7.75
C ILE A 98 -12.03 2.81 8.90
N GLY A 99 -12.31 2.24 10.07
CA GLY A 99 -12.45 2.96 11.33
C GLY A 99 -11.13 3.11 12.08
N GLY A 100 -10.12 2.28 11.78
CA GLY A 100 -8.81 2.35 12.43
C GLY A 100 -7.73 1.43 11.86
N ILE A 101 -6.55 1.43 12.49
CA ILE A 101 -5.37 0.68 12.04
C ILE A 101 -5.59 -0.84 11.98
N GLY A 102 -6.43 -1.39 12.88
CA GLY A 102 -6.76 -2.82 12.89
C GLY A 102 -7.43 -3.29 11.60
N ASP A 103 -8.25 -2.46 10.96
CA ASP A 103 -8.88 -2.82 9.68
C ASP A 103 -7.86 -2.79 8.53
N LEU A 104 -6.85 -1.89 8.59
CA LEU A 104 -5.73 -1.88 7.64
C LEU A 104 -4.88 -3.14 7.81
N LEU A 105 -4.57 -3.52 9.06
CA LEU A 105 -3.86 -4.76 9.34
C LEU A 105 -4.64 -5.97 8.85
N ALA A 106 -5.95 -6.04 9.12
CA ALA A 106 -6.80 -7.10 8.59
C ALA A 106 -6.76 -7.16 7.05
N ALA A 107 -6.75 -6.02 6.36
CA ALA A 107 -6.63 -5.97 4.90
C ALA A 107 -5.26 -6.49 4.39
N ILE A 108 -4.18 -6.26 5.16
CA ILE A 108 -2.84 -6.80 4.92
C ILE A 108 -2.80 -8.30 5.28
N ASP A 109 -3.49 -8.74 6.33
CA ASP A 109 -3.42 -10.10 6.86
C ASP A 109 -4.31 -11.09 6.16
N ASP A 110 -5.43 -10.64 5.63
CA ASP A 110 -6.24 -11.46 4.76
C ASP A 110 -5.44 -11.83 3.48
N ALA A 111 -4.24 -11.22 3.23
CA ALA A 111 -3.27 -11.42 2.12
C ALA A 111 -2.79 -12.83 1.87
#